data_AF-A0A1R4FM81-F1
#
_entry.id   AF-A0A1R4FM81-F1
#
_cell.length_a   1.000
_cell.length_b   1.000
_cell.length_c   1.000
_cell.angle_alpha   90.00
_cell.angle_beta   90.00
_cell.angle_gamma   90.00
#
_symmetry.space_group_name_H-M   'P 1'
#
loop_
_entity.id
_entity.type
_entity.pdbx_description
1 polymer ?
#
loop_
_entity_poly.entity_id
_entity_poly.type
_entity_poly.pdbx_seq_one_letter_code
_entity_poly.pdbx_strand_id
1 'polypeptide(L)'
;MIATSAIPLYLEQGASVTSRQLADHLGIAEGTIFRVFGDKAALVRSVVDAFFDQTHQGLGPELEDPDLDVEQKLRVLIRNARARARGVFTMISLLEPGEAHEYMKHRREGHFEQTAAAAFAADAAQLNIPPQKLGALIRLLVIAASAPRMGGGDPLSDDELVDFALHGIIGQAGKD
;
A
#
# COMPACT_ATOMS: atom_id res chain seq x y z
N MET A 1 18.20 -0.83 -8.69
CA MET A 1 19.10 -0.61 -7.54
C MET A 1 18.97 0.80 -7.00
N ILE A 2 19.44 1.87 -7.66
CA ILE A 2 19.37 3.23 -7.07
C ILE A 2 17.93 3.69 -6.78
N ALA A 3 17.04 3.64 -7.78
CA ALA A 3 15.65 4.07 -7.61
C ALA A 3 14.92 3.26 -6.52
N THR A 4 15.06 1.93 -6.55
CA THR A 4 14.51 1.02 -5.55
C THR A 4 15.00 1.34 -4.13
N SER A 5 16.30 1.60 -3.96
CA SER A 5 16.90 1.92 -2.66
C SER A 5 16.49 3.29 -2.13
N ALA A 6 16.02 4.21 -2.97
CA ALA A 6 15.53 5.52 -2.56
C ALA A 6 14.06 5.49 -2.07
N ILE A 7 13.29 4.42 -2.35
CA ILE A 7 11.88 4.29 -1.95
C ILE A 7 11.65 4.55 -0.46
N PRO A 8 12.41 3.94 0.49
CA PRO A 8 12.15 4.15 1.92
C PRO A 8 12.27 5.62 2.34
N LEU A 9 13.27 6.33 1.80
CA LEU A 9 13.49 7.74 2.12
C LEU A 9 12.32 8.62 1.64
N TYR A 10 11.80 8.36 0.44
CA TYR A 10 10.63 9.06 -0.07
C TYR A 10 9.34 8.71 0.69
N LEU A 11 9.17 7.46 1.12
CA LEU A 11 8.04 7.07 1.97
C LEU A 11 8.03 7.80 3.32
N GLU A 12 9.21 8.09 3.87
CA GLU A 12 9.38 8.77 5.16
C GLU A 12 9.27 10.30 5.03
N GLN A 13 9.92 10.91 4.04
CA GLN A 13 10.11 12.37 3.97
C GLN A 13 9.33 13.06 2.83
N GLY A 14 8.68 12.29 1.95
CA GLY A 14 7.90 12.80 0.83
C GLY A 14 8.70 13.69 -0.12
N ALA A 15 8.06 14.75 -0.64
CA ALA A 15 8.67 15.64 -1.64
C ALA A 15 9.85 16.49 -1.11
N SER A 16 10.03 16.56 0.22
CA SER A 16 11.07 17.37 0.86
C SER A 16 12.48 16.82 0.69
N VAL A 17 12.61 15.56 0.26
CA VAL A 17 13.88 14.87 0.04
C VAL A 17 14.79 15.67 -0.91
N THR A 18 16.00 15.99 -0.46
CA THR A 18 17.05 16.65 -1.23
C THR A 18 18.00 15.65 -1.90
N SER A 19 18.70 16.09 -2.96
CA SER A 19 19.72 15.28 -3.64
C SER A 19 20.87 14.88 -2.71
N ARG A 20 21.22 15.72 -1.73
CA ARG A 20 22.19 15.40 -0.69
C ARG A 20 21.71 14.27 0.23
N GLN A 21 20.49 14.38 0.77
CA GLN A 21 19.92 13.32 1.61
C GLN A 21 19.82 11.99 0.87
N LEU A 22 19.48 12.02 -0.43
CA LEU A 22 19.50 10.83 -1.27
C LEU A 22 20.90 10.24 -1.39
N ALA A 23 21.91 11.07 -1.66
CA ALA A 23 23.29 10.64 -1.80
C ALA A 23 23.80 9.97 -0.50
N ASP A 24 23.50 10.59 0.65
CA ASP A 24 23.84 10.07 1.97
C ASP A 24 23.13 8.73 2.25
N HIS A 25 21.82 8.66 2.01
CA HIS A 25 21.02 7.43 2.17
C HIS A 25 21.50 6.27 1.29
N LEU A 26 21.95 6.59 0.08
CA LEU A 26 22.43 5.60 -0.89
C LEU A 26 23.92 5.26 -0.72
N GLY A 27 24.67 6.01 0.10
CA GLY A 27 26.11 5.84 0.26
C GLY A 27 26.90 6.15 -1.02
N ILE A 28 26.45 7.12 -1.83
CA ILE A 28 27.08 7.50 -3.10
C ILE A 28 27.36 8.99 -3.16
N ALA A 29 28.26 9.42 -4.05
CA ALA A 29 28.46 10.85 -4.30
C ALA A 29 27.23 11.47 -4.99
N GLU A 30 26.83 12.68 -4.58
CA GLU A 30 25.67 13.41 -5.13
C GLU A 30 25.72 13.55 -6.66
N GLY A 31 26.91 13.81 -7.22
CA GLY A 31 27.12 13.87 -8.68
C GLY A 31 26.79 12.55 -9.41
N THR A 32 26.80 11.40 -8.72
CA THR A 32 26.41 10.10 -9.29
C THR A 32 24.92 10.07 -9.62
N ILE A 33 24.09 10.70 -8.80
CA ILE A 33 22.64 10.76 -9.02
C ILE A 33 22.36 11.54 -10.31
N PHE A 34 22.94 12.74 -10.45
CA PHE A 34 22.78 13.56 -11.65
C PHE A 34 23.38 12.92 -12.90
N ARG A 35 24.48 12.17 -12.77
CA ARG A 35 25.06 11.42 -13.89
C ARG A 35 24.15 10.29 -14.38
N VAL A 36 23.40 9.64 -13.49
CA VAL A 36 22.54 8.49 -13.84
C VAL A 36 21.16 8.94 -14.33
N PHE A 37 20.56 9.95 -13.70
CA PHE A 37 19.18 10.35 -13.95
C PHE A 37 19.04 11.69 -14.69
N GLY A 38 20.10 12.49 -14.78
CA GLY A 38 20.07 13.83 -15.38
C GLY A 38 19.52 14.88 -14.41
N ASP A 39 18.27 14.71 -13.98
CA ASP A 39 17.59 15.65 -13.07
C ASP A 39 16.78 14.94 -11.96
N LYS A 40 16.31 15.74 -11.00
CA LYS A 40 15.53 15.25 -9.85
C LYS A 40 14.17 14.67 -10.27
N ALA A 41 13.53 15.20 -11.32
CA ALA A 41 12.23 14.72 -11.78
C ALA A 41 12.34 13.32 -12.43
N ALA A 42 13.38 13.09 -13.22
CA ALA A 42 13.70 11.80 -13.81
C ALA A 42 14.03 10.74 -12.75
N LEU A 43 14.74 11.12 -11.69
CA LEU A 43 14.93 10.25 -10.52
C LEU A 43 13.59 9.92 -9.85
N VAL A 44 12.77 10.94 -9.55
CA VAL A 44 11.47 10.74 -8.89
C VAL A 44 10.59 9.79 -9.69
N ARG A 45 10.46 9.99 -11.01
CA ARG A 45 9.71 9.06 -11.88
C ARG A 45 10.25 7.63 -11.79
N SER A 46 11.57 7.47 -11.85
CA SER A 46 12.20 6.14 -11.73
C SER A 46 11.93 5.48 -10.37
N VAL A 47 11.86 6.26 -9.29
CA VAL A 47 11.50 5.77 -7.95
C VAL A 47 10.03 5.36 -7.89
N VAL A 48 9.14 6.17 -8.47
CA VAL A 48 7.71 5.87 -8.54
C VAL A 48 7.46 4.60 -9.35
N ASP A 49 8.11 4.45 -10.52
CA ASP A 49 8.07 3.23 -11.34
C ASP A 49 8.51 2.02 -10.53
N ALA A 50 9.68 2.10 -9.88
CA ALA A 50 10.22 1.02 -9.07
C ALA A 50 9.30 0.65 -7.89
N PHE A 51 8.65 1.64 -7.27
CA PHE A 51 7.66 1.40 -6.22
C PHE A 51 6.45 0.65 -6.77
N PHE A 52 5.85 1.11 -7.86
CA PHE A 52 4.68 0.43 -8.41
C PHE A 52 5.02 -1.00 -8.84
N ASP A 53 6.18 -1.23 -9.47
CA ASP A 53 6.69 -2.56 -9.81
C ASP A 53 6.80 -3.48 -8.58
N GLN A 54 7.36 -2.99 -7.47
CA GLN A 54 7.43 -3.76 -6.21
C GLN A 54 6.04 -4.06 -5.65
N THR A 55 5.14 -3.07 -5.67
CA THR A 55 3.79 -3.30 -5.18
C THR A 55 3.03 -4.30 -6.05
N HIS A 56 3.43 -4.53 -7.31
CA HIS A 56 2.84 -5.58 -8.13
C HIS A 56 3.29 -7.00 -7.76
N GLN A 57 4.18 -7.17 -6.78
CA GLN A 57 4.70 -8.49 -6.39
C GLN A 57 3.85 -9.24 -5.34
N GLY A 58 2.73 -8.67 -4.89
CA GLY A 58 1.74 -9.37 -4.06
C GLY A 58 1.42 -8.68 -2.72
N LEU A 59 0.87 -9.46 -1.79
CA LEU A 59 0.41 -9.00 -0.47
C LEU A 59 1.42 -9.25 0.66
N GLY A 60 2.60 -9.78 0.33
CA GLY A 60 3.66 -10.15 1.27
C GLY A 60 3.59 -11.64 1.67
N PRO A 61 4.74 -12.24 2.04
CA PRO A 61 4.85 -13.66 2.38
C PRO A 61 4.10 -14.02 3.68
N GLU A 62 3.83 -13.04 4.53
CA GLU A 62 3.13 -13.25 5.81
C GLU A 62 1.72 -13.84 5.63
N LEU A 63 1.02 -13.54 4.52
CA LEU A 63 -0.29 -14.14 4.26
C LEU A 63 -0.23 -15.62 3.84
N GLU A 64 0.95 -16.12 3.51
CA GLU A 64 1.19 -17.50 3.12
C GLU A 64 1.57 -18.38 4.32
N ASP A 65 1.70 -17.79 5.51
CA ASP A 65 1.97 -18.52 6.75
C ASP A 65 0.80 -19.47 7.08
N PRO A 66 1.04 -20.79 7.10
CA PRO A 66 -0.01 -21.78 7.32
C PRO A 66 -0.53 -21.81 8.76
N ASP A 67 0.18 -21.19 9.72
CA ASP A 67 -0.20 -21.18 11.12
C ASP A 67 -1.19 -20.04 11.45
N LEU A 68 -1.45 -19.13 10.51
CA LEU A 68 -2.40 -18.05 10.71
C LEU A 68 -3.85 -18.52 10.56
N ASP A 69 -4.68 -18.22 11.56
CA ASP A 69 -6.13 -18.34 11.43
C ASP A 69 -6.71 -17.25 10.50
N VAL A 70 -7.99 -17.40 10.13
CA VAL A 70 -8.65 -16.47 9.19
C VAL A 70 -8.65 -15.01 9.68
N GLU A 71 -8.74 -14.81 11.00
CA GLU A 71 -8.76 -13.48 11.61
C GLU A 71 -7.36 -12.84 11.55
N GLN A 72 -6.34 -13.59 11.92
CA GLN A 72 -4.94 -13.17 11.84
C GLN A 72 -4.54 -12.87 10.38
N LYS A 73 -4.99 -13.70 9.42
CA LYS A 73 -4.81 -13.43 7.99
C LYS A 73 -5.50 -12.13 7.57
N LEU A 74 -6.71 -11.87 8.06
CA LEU A 74 -7.43 -10.62 7.76
C LEU A 74 -6.70 -9.40 8.34
N ARG A 75 -6.17 -9.50 9.56
CA ARG A 75 -5.32 -8.47 10.19
C ARG A 75 -4.09 -8.14 9.32
N VAL A 76 -3.37 -9.17 8.87
CA VAL A 76 -2.21 -9.01 7.97
C VAL A 76 -2.63 -8.36 6.65
N LEU A 77 -3.74 -8.80 6.04
CA LEU A 77 -4.25 -8.24 4.79
C LEU A 77 -4.56 -6.74 4.92
N ILE A 78 -5.25 -6.33 5.98
CA ILE A 78 -5.64 -4.94 6.23
C ILE A 78 -4.40 -4.07 6.48
N ARG A 79 -3.47 -4.53 7.32
CA ARG A 79 -2.21 -3.84 7.59
C ARG A 79 -1.41 -3.60 6.30
N ASN A 80 -1.26 -4.64 5.48
CA ASN A 80 -0.49 -4.57 4.24
C ASN A 80 -1.19 -3.69 3.20
N ALA A 81 -2.53 -3.76 3.13
CA ALA A 81 -3.33 -2.87 2.29
C ALA A 81 -3.20 -1.40 2.71
N ARG A 82 -3.19 -1.10 4.02
CA ARG A 82 -3.03 0.27 4.53
C ARG A 82 -1.64 0.82 4.30
N ALA A 83 -0.59 0.05 4.59
CA ALA A 83 0.78 0.42 4.28
C ALA A 83 0.95 0.72 2.78
N ARG A 84 0.37 -0.14 1.93
CA ARG A 84 0.37 0.07 0.48
C ARG A 84 -0.37 1.35 0.08
N ALA A 85 -1.57 1.59 0.61
CA ALA A 85 -2.34 2.78 0.29
C ALA A 85 -1.57 4.06 0.65
N ARG A 86 -1.00 4.13 1.86
CA ARG A 86 -0.15 5.25 2.26
C ARG A 86 1.04 5.45 1.31
N GLY A 87 1.74 4.37 0.97
CA GLY A 87 2.86 4.45 0.04
C GLY A 87 2.45 4.93 -1.35
N VAL A 88 1.31 4.45 -1.87
CA VAL A 88 0.75 4.94 -3.14
C VAL A 88 0.45 6.43 -3.06
N PHE A 89 -0.22 6.91 -1.99
CA PHE A 89 -0.52 8.33 -1.81
C PHE A 89 0.75 9.19 -1.73
N THR A 90 1.76 8.74 -0.99
CA THR A 90 3.06 9.42 -0.94
C THR A 90 3.70 9.50 -2.32
N MET A 91 3.77 8.39 -3.04
CA MET A 91 4.42 8.35 -4.36
C MET A 91 3.72 9.20 -5.41
N ILE A 92 2.39 9.15 -5.49
CA ILE A 92 1.65 9.99 -6.45
C ILE A 92 1.77 11.48 -6.10
N SER A 93 1.93 11.84 -4.82
CA SER A 93 2.15 13.24 -4.41
C SER A 93 3.51 13.81 -4.83
N LEU A 94 4.45 12.96 -5.28
CA LEU A 94 5.74 13.41 -5.81
C LEU A 94 5.64 13.86 -7.26
N LEU A 95 4.51 13.60 -7.92
CA LEU A 95 4.30 13.81 -9.35
C LEU A 95 3.39 15.00 -9.62
N GLU A 96 3.48 15.54 -10.84
CA GLU A 96 2.51 16.50 -11.32
C GLU A 96 1.12 15.84 -11.47
N PRO A 97 0.00 16.57 -11.29
CA PRO A 97 -1.34 15.99 -11.29
C PRO A 97 -1.68 15.16 -12.54
N GLY A 98 -1.20 15.59 -13.71
CA GLY A 98 -1.40 14.86 -14.97
C GLY A 98 -0.62 13.54 -15.02
N GLU A 99 0.61 13.51 -14.52
CA GLU A 99 1.41 12.29 -14.43
C GLU A 99 0.78 11.32 -13.41
N ALA A 100 0.40 11.83 -12.23
CA ALA A 100 -0.26 11.04 -11.19
C ALA A 100 -1.53 10.35 -11.71
N HIS A 101 -2.34 11.05 -12.52
CA HIS A 101 -3.53 10.47 -13.13
C HIS A 101 -3.21 9.30 -14.06
N GLU A 102 -2.17 9.42 -14.90
CA GLU A 102 -1.75 8.34 -15.80
C GLU A 102 -1.27 7.12 -15.02
N TYR A 103 -0.47 7.29 -13.96
CA TYR A 103 -0.05 6.15 -13.11
C TYR A 103 -1.23 5.41 -12.50
N MET A 104 -2.24 6.15 -12.03
CA MET A 104 -3.43 5.55 -11.44
C MET A 104 -4.28 4.79 -12.47
N LYS A 105 -4.29 5.25 -13.72
CA LYS A 105 -4.98 4.59 -14.85
C LYS A 105 -4.27 3.32 -15.33
N HIS A 106 -2.94 3.32 -15.36
CA HIS A 106 -2.14 2.17 -15.83
C HIS A 106 -1.82 1.16 -14.72
N ARG A 107 -2.20 1.44 -13.48
CA ARG A 107 -2.08 0.49 -12.37
C ARG A 107 -2.77 -0.81 -12.76
N ARG A 108 -2.05 -1.94 -12.72
CA ARG A 108 -2.62 -3.28 -12.99
C ARG A 108 -3.83 -3.53 -12.09
N GLU A 109 -5.01 -3.31 -12.63
CA GLU A 109 -6.28 -3.56 -11.96
C GLU A 109 -6.40 -5.04 -11.62
N GLY A 110 -6.98 -5.35 -10.46
CA GLY A 110 -7.30 -6.73 -10.09
C GLY A 110 -6.17 -7.55 -9.47
N HIS A 111 -4.89 -7.18 -9.56
CA HIS A 111 -3.80 -8.03 -9.01
C HIS A 111 -3.93 -8.23 -7.50
N PHE A 112 -4.16 -7.15 -6.75
CA PHE A 112 -4.38 -7.22 -5.30
C PHE A 112 -5.62 -8.05 -4.95
N GLU A 113 -6.72 -7.93 -5.71
CA GLU A 113 -7.93 -8.72 -5.51
C GLU A 113 -7.71 -10.21 -5.78
N GLN A 114 -6.97 -10.53 -6.84
CA GLN A 114 -6.63 -11.91 -7.19
C GLN A 114 -5.77 -12.55 -6.09
N THR A 115 -4.73 -11.85 -5.62
CA THR A 115 -3.87 -12.33 -4.55
C THR A 115 -4.63 -12.48 -3.23
N ALA A 116 -5.52 -11.53 -2.90
CA ALA A 116 -6.38 -11.64 -1.71
C ALA A 116 -7.35 -12.82 -1.83
N ALA A 117 -7.98 -13.02 -2.99
CA ALA A 117 -8.89 -14.13 -3.21
C ALA A 117 -8.18 -15.49 -3.09
N ALA A 118 -6.96 -15.60 -3.64
CA ALA A 118 -6.15 -16.81 -3.53
C ALA A 118 -5.75 -17.10 -2.07
N ALA A 119 -5.30 -16.08 -1.33
CA ALA A 119 -4.88 -16.23 0.06
C ALA A 119 -6.00 -16.72 0.99
N PHE A 120 -7.26 -16.38 0.70
CA PHE A 120 -8.43 -16.75 1.51
C PHE A 120 -9.27 -17.87 0.90
N ALA A 121 -8.79 -18.55 -0.15
CA ALA A 121 -9.55 -19.60 -0.83
C ALA A 121 -9.87 -20.79 0.10
N ALA A 122 -8.92 -21.19 0.95
CA ALA A 122 -9.11 -22.26 1.93
C ALA A 122 -10.09 -21.87 3.05
N ASP A 123 -10.21 -20.57 3.34
CA ASP A 123 -11.03 -20.02 4.42
C ASP A 123 -12.42 -19.58 3.95
N ALA A 124 -12.80 -19.87 2.69
CA ALA A 124 -13.99 -19.32 2.05
C ALA A 124 -15.29 -19.60 2.83
N ALA A 125 -15.39 -20.74 3.52
CA ALA A 125 -16.56 -21.10 4.33
C ALA A 125 -16.73 -20.22 5.59
N GLN A 126 -15.67 -19.56 6.03
CA GLN A 126 -15.67 -18.66 7.20
C GLN A 126 -15.98 -17.21 6.81
N LEU A 127 -15.99 -16.88 5.51
CA LEU A 127 -16.26 -15.53 5.02
C LEU A 127 -17.74 -15.32 4.73
N ASN A 128 -18.26 -14.16 5.14
CA ASN A 128 -19.61 -13.71 4.78
C ASN A 128 -19.72 -13.26 3.30
N ILE A 129 -18.62 -13.23 2.58
CA ILE A 129 -18.51 -12.80 1.19
C ILE A 129 -17.65 -13.80 0.39
N PRO A 130 -17.87 -13.93 -0.92
CA PRO A 130 -16.95 -14.68 -1.77
C PRO A 130 -15.52 -14.10 -1.69
N PRO A 131 -14.46 -14.93 -1.62
CA PRO A 131 -13.07 -14.46 -1.57
C PRO A 131 -12.71 -13.46 -2.68
N GLN A 132 -13.34 -13.58 -3.86
CA GLN A 132 -13.14 -12.69 -5.01
C GLN A 132 -13.56 -11.24 -4.73
N LYS A 133 -14.47 -11.00 -3.77
CA LYS A 133 -14.91 -9.66 -3.37
C LYS A 133 -14.07 -9.07 -2.23
N LEU A 134 -13.31 -9.90 -1.51
CA LEU A 134 -12.58 -9.49 -0.31
C LEU A 134 -11.59 -8.36 -0.62
N GLY A 135 -10.73 -8.53 -1.61
CA GLY A 135 -9.74 -7.52 -1.95
C GLY A 135 -10.37 -6.18 -2.36
N ALA A 136 -11.45 -6.20 -3.13
CA ALA A 136 -12.13 -4.96 -3.53
C ALA A 136 -12.70 -4.22 -2.30
N LEU A 137 -13.31 -4.94 -1.37
CA LEU A 137 -13.86 -4.35 -0.14
C LEU A 137 -12.78 -3.82 0.80
N ILE A 138 -11.71 -4.58 1.02
CA ILE A 138 -10.58 -4.10 1.84
C ILE A 138 -9.94 -2.86 1.22
N ARG A 139 -9.79 -2.81 -0.10
CA ARG A 139 -9.28 -1.60 -0.76
C ARG A 139 -10.19 -0.40 -0.52
N LEU A 140 -11.50 -0.55 -0.70
CA LEU A 140 -12.46 0.53 -0.47
C LEU A 140 -12.39 1.03 0.96
N LEU A 141 -12.38 0.10 1.94
CA LEU A 141 -12.27 0.41 3.35
C LEU A 141 -10.99 1.19 3.67
N VAL A 142 -9.84 0.70 3.20
CA VAL A 142 -8.53 1.34 3.44
C VAL A 142 -8.42 2.70 2.77
N ILE A 143 -8.91 2.85 1.54
CA ILE A 143 -8.91 4.15 0.84
C ILE A 143 -9.79 5.14 1.60
N ALA A 144 -11.00 4.73 1.99
CA ALA A 144 -11.91 5.58 2.76
C ALA A 144 -11.29 6.02 4.08
N ALA A 145 -10.64 5.10 4.80
CA ALA A 145 -9.95 5.41 6.05
C ALA A 145 -8.65 6.21 5.88
N SER A 146 -8.12 6.28 4.67
CA SER A 146 -6.92 7.08 4.33
C SER A 146 -7.27 8.43 3.69
N ALA A 147 -8.56 8.69 3.40
CA ALA A 147 -8.99 9.93 2.76
C ALA A 147 -8.75 11.14 3.69
N PRO A 148 -8.33 12.31 3.15
CA PRO A 148 -8.23 13.54 3.93
C PRO A 148 -9.55 13.84 4.62
N ARG A 149 -9.49 14.22 5.91
CA ARG A 149 -10.65 14.44 6.79
C ARG A 149 -11.77 15.23 6.09
N MET A 150 -12.89 14.56 5.76
CA MET A 150 -14.13 15.25 5.38
C MET A 150 -14.92 15.76 6.60
N GLY A 151 -14.52 15.38 7.82
CA GLY A 151 -15.06 15.86 9.09
C GLY A 151 -14.00 15.77 10.19
N GLY A 152 -13.99 16.68 11.16
CA GLY A 152 -12.91 16.91 12.12
C GLY A 152 -12.64 15.81 13.18
N GLY A 153 -13.05 14.56 12.94
CA GLY A 153 -12.78 13.42 13.83
C GLY A 153 -11.35 12.88 13.71
N ASP A 154 -11.00 11.96 14.61
CA ASP A 154 -9.73 11.23 14.59
C ASP A 154 -9.72 10.18 13.46
N PRO A 155 -8.56 9.91 12.83
CA PRO A 155 -8.43 8.83 11.85
C PRO A 155 -8.68 7.47 12.50
N LEU A 156 -9.30 6.54 11.77
CA LEU A 156 -9.43 5.16 12.22
C LEU A 156 -8.05 4.52 12.40
N SER A 157 -7.85 3.87 13.54
CA SER A 157 -6.70 3.01 13.83
C SER A 157 -6.74 1.72 12.99
N ASP A 158 -5.63 0.98 12.99
CA ASP A 158 -5.59 -0.35 12.34
C ASP A 158 -6.57 -1.31 13.02
N ASP A 159 -6.66 -1.25 14.34
CA ASP A 159 -7.53 -2.11 15.13
C ASP A 159 -9.01 -1.83 14.86
N GLU A 160 -9.43 -0.56 14.78
CA GLU A 160 -10.82 -0.21 14.44
C GLU A 160 -11.22 -0.66 13.03
N LEU A 161 -10.29 -0.60 12.07
CA LEU A 161 -10.51 -1.09 10.72
C LEU A 161 -10.65 -2.61 10.68
N VAL A 162 -9.82 -3.31 11.44
CA VAL A 162 -9.91 -4.76 11.60
C VAL A 162 -11.21 -5.15 12.26
N ASP A 163 -11.56 -4.53 13.39
CA ASP A 163 -12.79 -4.83 14.12
C ASP A 163 -14.02 -4.58 13.25
N PHE A 164 -14.03 -3.50 12.47
CA PHE A 164 -15.08 -3.25 11.48
C PHE A 164 -15.12 -4.33 10.38
N ALA A 165 -13.98 -4.82 9.91
CA ALA A 165 -13.93 -5.87 8.89
C ALA A 165 -14.37 -7.25 9.43
N LEU A 166 -14.08 -7.54 10.70
CA LEU A 166 -14.47 -8.78 11.38
C LEU A 166 -15.94 -8.77 11.80
N HIS A 167 -16.45 -7.63 12.28
CA HIS A 167 -17.72 -7.57 13.00
C HIS A 167 -18.77 -6.62 12.37
N GLY A 168 -18.37 -5.75 11.44
CA GLY A 168 -19.25 -4.73 10.86
C GLY A 168 -19.73 -3.67 11.88
N ILE A 169 -20.82 -2.95 11.58
CA ILE A 169 -21.44 -1.96 12.50
C ILE A 169 -22.41 -2.62 13.48
N ILE A 170 -23.06 -3.72 13.07
CA ILE A 170 -23.93 -4.53 13.90
C ILE A 170 -23.46 -5.97 13.76
N GLY A 171 -22.81 -6.50 14.79
CA GLY A 171 -22.35 -7.89 14.85
C GLY A 171 -23.39 -8.83 15.48
N GLN A 172 -23.28 -10.14 15.20
CA GLN A 172 -23.76 -11.12 16.18
C GLN A 172 -22.70 -11.19 17.29
N ALA A 173 -23.09 -10.81 18.51
CA ALA A 173 -22.28 -11.11 19.68
C ALA A 173 -21.87 -12.58 19.61
N GLY A 174 -20.57 -12.86 19.76
CA GLY A 174 -20.07 -14.22 19.85
C GLY A 174 -20.98 -15.00 20.80
N LYS A 175 -21.55 -16.09 20.29
CA LYS A 175 -22.18 -17.06 21.17
C LYS A 175 -21.05 -17.72 21.93
N ASP A 176 -20.83 -17.25 23.15
CA ASP A 176 -20.21 -18.04 24.22
C ASP A 176 -20.97 -19.38 24.38
#